data_AF-A0A523KJP6-F1
#
_entry.id   AF-A0A523KJP6-F1
#
_cell.length_a   1.000
_cell.length_b   1.000
_cell.length_c   1.000
_cell.angle_alpha   90.00
_cell.angle_beta   90.00
_cell.angle_gamma   90.00
#
_symmetry.space_group_name_H-M   'P 1'
#
loop_
_entity.id
_entity.type
_entity.pdbx_description
1 polymer ?
#
loop_
_entity_poly.entity_id
_entity_poly.type
_entity_poly.pdbx_seq_one_letter_code
_entity_poly.pdbx_strand_id
1 'polypeptide(L)'
;MQKKILEFTNILRKSGIRVSTAESIDAFKALDVLSFDDREVFKDALRTTMVKRGEEVETYDQLFDLFWSGFYDNLRESFGEAANGLPPGMDLERLLQQITEALKNLKGDFGDLSELARALLTADLSMIEQLIRAAAEQAGTGRIENFLQVGFFSRRTLDQMDLDGAGGELRDLASRLEEAGLSAEEIQALRKLIEGLMEAARKSVRAYTERELQKQNHDYMEKFRRETLLEKSFYHLTEEEIRKMREVVERLAQKIKNIMSIRRRRLRKGKLDLRQTLRRNMPHGGVPFDLIFKHRKKDRPKLVILCDVSSSVANVSRFMLQFVYSLQEAFTKIRAFVFVAELGEVTRIFQEKDINEAIEEALEGGDVINVYTRSNFGYAFHYFWQNHLSAIDKRTTVLILGDARNNYNDPRAWCLRDIHNKAKNVVWLNPESPSAWGFGDSVMNKYVPYTDVADECRNLRQLTAVIDRLLL
;
A
#
# COMPACT_ATOMS: atom_id res chain seq x y z
N MET A 1 5.12 25.24 11.04
CA MET A 1 5.93 24.05 10.68
C MET A 1 5.39 22.74 11.27
N GLN A 2 5.05 22.68 12.57
CA GLN A 2 4.59 21.44 13.21
C GLN A 2 3.36 20.77 12.55
N LYS A 3 2.35 21.57 12.17
CA LYS A 3 1.17 21.09 11.41
C LYS A 3 1.57 20.44 10.07
N LYS A 4 2.51 21.05 9.33
CA LYS A 4 3.04 20.52 8.04
C LYS A 4 3.71 19.15 8.21
N ILE A 5 4.46 18.94 9.29
CA ILE A 5 5.13 17.67 9.57
C ILE A 5 4.12 16.57 9.94
N LEU A 6 3.06 16.92 10.69
CA LEU A 6 1.97 15.98 10.99
C LEU A 6 1.18 15.60 9.73
N GLU A 7 0.89 16.57 8.86
CA GLU A 7 0.27 16.32 7.55
C GLU A 7 1.15 15.42 6.69
N PHE A 8 2.47 15.66 6.67
CA PHE A 8 3.41 14.77 5.99
C PHE A 8 3.35 13.35 6.51
N THR A 9 3.41 13.22 7.83
CA THR A 9 3.41 11.95 8.54
C THR A 9 2.17 11.15 8.16
N ASN A 10 1.02 11.84 8.03
CA ASN A 10 -0.23 11.20 7.60
C ASN A 10 -0.19 10.77 6.14
N ILE A 11 0.44 11.53 5.25
CA ILE A 11 0.65 11.13 3.85
C ILE A 11 1.57 9.91 3.77
N LEU A 12 2.71 9.93 4.46
CA LEU A 12 3.63 8.79 4.54
C LEU A 12 2.90 7.51 5.04
N ARG A 13 2.10 7.64 6.11
CA ARG A 13 1.28 6.54 6.65
C ARG A 13 0.27 6.00 5.63
N LYS A 14 -0.39 6.89 4.89
CA LYS A 14 -1.38 6.52 3.87
C LYS A 14 -0.73 5.82 2.67
N SER A 15 0.46 6.27 2.26
CA SER A 15 1.26 5.67 1.18
C SER A 15 2.02 4.40 1.61
N GLY A 16 1.80 3.90 2.83
CA GLY A 16 2.32 2.62 3.30
C GLY A 16 3.62 2.66 4.09
N ILE A 17 4.25 3.83 4.23
CA ILE A 17 5.42 4.02 5.10
C ILE A 17 4.94 4.09 6.55
N ARG A 18 5.38 3.13 7.38
CA ARG A 18 4.91 3.02 8.77
C ARG A 18 5.65 3.98 9.69
N VAL A 19 5.15 5.21 9.78
CA VAL A 19 5.64 6.20 10.75
C VAL A 19 4.89 6.08 12.08
N SER A 20 5.54 5.69 13.17
CA SER A 20 4.94 5.66 14.50
C SER A 20 4.88 7.04 15.16
N THR A 21 4.11 7.19 16.23
CA THR A 21 4.08 8.44 17.02
C THR A 21 5.45 8.77 17.62
N ALA A 22 6.26 7.76 17.95
CA ALA A 22 7.61 7.96 18.47
C ALA A 22 8.53 8.58 17.40
N GLU A 23 8.44 8.10 16.15
CA GLU A 23 9.21 8.66 15.03
C GLU A 23 8.78 10.09 14.70
N SER A 24 7.49 10.41 14.80
CA SER A 24 7.03 11.79 14.68
C SER A 24 7.65 12.69 15.75
N ILE A 25 7.76 12.21 16.99
CA ILE A 25 8.40 12.94 18.09
C ILE A 25 9.91 13.09 17.85
N ASP A 26 10.57 12.04 17.36
CA ASP A 26 12.01 12.09 17.07
C ASP A 26 12.32 13.01 15.88
N ALA A 27 11.43 13.07 14.88
CA ALA A 27 11.49 14.06 13.82
C ALA A 27 11.37 15.49 14.35
N PHE A 28 10.44 15.76 15.27
CA PHE A 28 10.34 17.09 15.90
C PHE A 28 11.61 17.44 16.67
N LYS A 29 12.16 16.50 17.44
CA LYS A 29 13.42 16.72 18.18
C LYS A 29 14.60 16.97 17.25
N ALA A 30 14.70 16.26 16.13
CA ALA A 30 15.75 16.48 15.14
C ALA A 30 15.65 17.87 14.53
N LEU A 31 14.43 18.32 14.25
CA LEU A 31 14.16 19.64 13.68
C LEU A 31 14.30 20.80 14.67
N ASP A 32 14.24 20.55 15.98
CA ASP A 32 14.55 21.57 16.99
C ASP A 32 16.05 21.91 17.05
N VAL A 33 16.91 21.03 16.50
CA VAL A 33 18.38 21.17 16.54
C VAL A 33 18.98 21.61 15.20
N LEU A 34 18.26 21.39 14.10
CA LEU A 34 18.74 21.68 12.73
C LEU A 34 18.19 23.02 12.22
N SER A 35 19.00 23.75 11.45
CA SER A 35 18.50 24.95 10.76
C SER A 35 17.62 24.58 9.57
N PHE A 36 16.54 25.33 9.35
CA PHE A 36 15.57 25.12 8.27
C PHE A 36 16.02 25.70 6.92
N ASP A 37 17.19 26.33 6.88
CA ASP A 37 17.66 27.07 5.70
C ASP A 37 18.15 26.15 4.58
N ASP A 38 18.53 24.90 4.91
CA ASP A 38 19.01 23.90 3.96
C ASP A 38 17.97 22.79 3.76
N ARG A 39 17.40 22.76 2.55
CA ARG A 39 16.36 21.82 2.12
C ARG A 39 16.83 20.37 2.17
N GLU A 40 18.07 20.09 1.77
CA GLU A 40 18.59 18.72 1.75
C GLU A 40 18.81 18.22 3.17
N VAL A 41 19.30 19.08 4.07
CA VAL A 41 19.43 18.77 5.49
C VAL A 41 18.05 18.52 6.12
N PHE A 42 17.05 19.31 5.78
CA PHE A 42 15.67 19.12 6.24
C PHE A 42 15.05 17.80 5.70
N LYS A 43 15.29 17.48 4.42
CA LYS A 43 14.86 16.23 3.78
C LYS A 43 15.50 15.02 4.46
N ASP A 44 16.80 15.06 4.69
CA ASP A 44 17.58 13.98 5.29
C ASP A 44 17.22 13.76 6.76
N ALA A 45 16.96 14.83 7.52
CA ALA A 45 16.53 14.74 8.92
C ALA A 45 15.21 13.99 9.07
N LEU A 46 14.23 14.33 8.24
CA LEU A 46 12.93 13.66 8.20
C LEU A 46 13.05 12.23 7.67
N ARG A 47 13.89 11.99 6.65
CA ARG A 47 14.14 10.63 6.14
C ARG A 47 14.73 9.73 7.22
N THR A 48 15.75 10.22 7.91
CA THR A 48 16.48 9.47 8.95
C THR A 48 15.59 9.12 10.14
N THR A 49 14.64 9.97 10.47
CA THR A 49 13.74 9.77 11.61
C THR A 49 12.49 8.98 11.27
N MET A 50 11.98 9.05 10.03
CA MET A 50 10.70 8.47 9.64
C MET A 50 10.79 7.20 8.78
N VAL A 51 11.92 6.95 8.10
CA VAL A 51 12.10 5.82 7.18
C VAL A 51 12.95 4.73 7.83
N LYS A 52 12.49 3.47 7.82
CA LYS A 52 13.19 2.35 8.49
C LYS A 52 13.73 1.31 7.53
N ARG A 53 13.24 1.30 6.29
CA ARG A 53 13.63 0.31 5.28
C ARG A 53 14.18 1.01 4.06
N GLY A 54 15.25 0.46 3.48
CA GLY A 54 15.86 1.02 2.27
C GLY A 54 14.89 1.08 1.08
N GLU A 55 13.96 0.12 1.00
CA GLU A 55 12.89 0.08 -0.02
C GLU A 55 11.89 1.24 0.06
N GLU A 56 11.76 1.90 1.20
CA GLU A 56 10.83 3.02 1.42
C GLU A 56 11.45 4.39 1.03
N VAL A 57 12.77 4.43 0.77
CA VAL A 57 13.50 5.69 0.52
C VAL A 57 13.02 6.37 -0.77
N GLU A 58 12.84 5.63 -1.85
CA GLU A 58 12.42 6.19 -3.13
C GLU A 58 11.00 6.78 -3.04
N THR A 59 10.08 6.06 -2.40
CA THR A 59 8.71 6.54 -2.16
C THR A 59 8.69 7.75 -1.24
N TYR A 60 9.50 7.75 -0.18
CA TYR A 60 9.66 8.90 0.69
C TYR A 60 10.16 10.13 -0.07
N ASP A 61 11.23 9.98 -0.88
CA ASP A 61 11.84 11.09 -1.60
C ASP A 61 10.84 11.71 -2.59
N GLN A 62 10.08 10.89 -3.31
CA GLN A 62 9.01 11.35 -4.21
C GLN A 62 7.89 12.10 -3.46
N LEU A 63 7.44 11.59 -2.31
CA LEU A 63 6.38 12.22 -1.50
C LEU A 63 6.87 13.52 -0.85
N PHE A 64 8.13 13.56 -0.41
CA PHE A 64 8.78 14.74 0.12
C PHE A 64 8.87 15.82 -0.97
N ASP A 65 9.38 15.48 -2.15
CA ASP A 65 9.52 16.43 -3.23
C ASP A 65 8.13 16.93 -3.72
N LEU A 66 7.14 16.04 -3.79
CA LEU A 66 5.76 16.40 -4.14
C LEU A 66 5.12 17.38 -3.16
N PHE A 67 5.41 17.26 -1.85
CA PHE A 67 4.77 18.08 -0.84
C PHE A 67 5.55 19.35 -0.50
N TRP A 68 6.89 19.33 -0.52
CA TRP A 68 7.76 20.46 -0.14
C TRP A 68 8.30 21.27 -1.33
N SER A 69 8.83 20.66 -2.40
CA SER A 69 9.51 21.44 -3.46
C SER A 69 8.56 22.01 -4.50
N GLY A 70 7.61 21.22 -5.00
CA GLY A 70 6.87 21.63 -6.20
C GLY A 70 6.20 23.01 -6.06
N PHE A 71 5.52 23.27 -4.93
CA PHE A 71 4.72 24.50 -4.79
C PHE A 71 5.57 25.75 -4.60
N TYR A 72 6.56 25.69 -3.71
CA TYR A 72 7.41 26.85 -3.42
C TYR A 72 8.28 27.23 -4.64
N ASP A 73 8.82 26.24 -5.36
CA ASP A 73 9.63 26.49 -6.56
C ASP A 73 8.79 27.10 -7.69
N ASN A 74 7.59 26.58 -7.95
CA ASN A 74 6.66 27.17 -8.94
C ASN A 74 6.22 28.60 -8.55
N LEU A 75 6.04 28.86 -7.25
CA LEU A 75 5.68 30.18 -6.74
C LEU A 75 6.85 31.14 -6.95
N ARG A 76 8.08 30.73 -6.63
CA ARG A 76 9.30 31.50 -6.89
C ARG A 76 9.49 31.82 -8.38
N GLU A 77 9.29 30.84 -9.27
CA GLU A 77 9.38 31.05 -10.72
C GLU A 77 8.30 32.04 -11.20
N SER A 78 7.05 31.85 -10.81
CA SER A 78 5.92 32.70 -11.25
C SER A 78 6.10 34.17 -10.81
N PHE A 79 6.58 34.38 -9.58
CA PHE A 79 6.84 35.73 -9.06
C PHE A 79 8.16 36.32 -9.61
N GLY A 80 9.15 35.49 -9.96
CA GLY A 80 10.34 35.91 -10.69
C GLY A 80 10.05 36.39 -12.11
N GLU A 81 9.14 35.71 -12.83
CA GLU A 81 8.65 36.16 -14.14
C GLU A 81 7.92 37.50 -14.05
N ALA A 82 7.10 37.70 -13.01
CA ALA A 82 6.40 38.96 -12.77
C ALA A 82 7.38 40.12 -12.53
N ALA A 83 8.46 39.88 -11.76
CA ALA A 83 9.51 40.85 -11.51
C ALA A 83 10.34 41.19 -12.78
N ASN A 84 10.55 40.22 -13.68
CA ASN A 84 11.26 40.42 -14.95
C ASN A 84 10.43 41.16 -16.02
N GLY A 85 9.15 41.44 -15.75
CA GLY A 85 8.27 42.17 -16.66
C GLY A 85 8.52 43.69 -16.73
N LEU A 86 9.50 44.23 -16.00
CA LEU A 86 9.81 45.66 -15.96
C LEU A 86 10.32 46.22 -17.32
N PRO A 87 10.12 47.50 -17.62
CA PRO A 87 10.69 48.14 -18.82
C PRO A 87 12.23 48.04 -18.85
N PRO A 88 12.85 47.91 -20.04
CA PRO A 88 14.32 47.85 -20.15
C PRO A 88 14.97 49.12 -19.58
N GLY A 89 15.91 48.96 -18.64
CA GLY A 89 16.66 50.06 -18.02
C GLY A 89 16.15 50.52 -16.65
N MET A 90 15.07 49.92 -16.14
CA MET A 90 14.55 50.20 -14.79
C MET A 90 14.96 49.08 -13.82
N ASP A 91 15.60 49.45 -12.71
CA ASP A 91 16.05 48.53 -11.68
C ASP A 91 14.98 48.39 -10.58
N LEU A 92 14.54 47.15 -10.32
CA LEU A 92 13.55 46.84 -9.30
C LEU A 92 14.00 47.28 -7.91
N GLU A 93 15.28 47.13 -7.57
CA GLU A 93 15.81 47.55 -6.26
C GLU A 93 15.69 49.06 -6.09
N ARG A 94 15.97 49.81 -7.16
CA ARG A 94 15.86 51.27 -7.17
C ARG A 94 14.41 51.73 -7.04
N LEU A 95 13.49 51.08 -7.76
CA LEU A 95 12.05 51.36 -7.67
C LEU A 95 11.54 51.11 -6.24
N LEU A 96 11.90 49.98 -5.62
CA LEU A 96 11.50 49.64 -4.25
C LEU A 96 12.09 50.61 -3.21
N GLN A 97 13.33 51.06 -3.39
CA GLN A 97 13.94 52.09 -2.55
C GLN A 97 13.16 53.41 -2.64
N GLN A 98 12.83 53.87 -3.85
CA GLN A 98 12.05 55.09 -4.06
C GLN A 98 10.63 54.99 -3.50
N ILE A 99 9.96 53.85 -3.65
CA ILE A 99 8.65 53.59 -3.03
C ILE A 99 8.77 53.67 -1.51
N THR A 100 9.79 53.05 -0.92
CA THR A 100 10.04 53.08 0.53
C THR A 100 10.29 54.50 1.04
N GLU A 101 11.03 55.31 0.28
CA GLU A 101 11.33 56.70 0.62
C GLU A 101 10.09 57.61 0.48
N ALA A 102 9.28 57.41 -0.56
CA ALA A 102 8.02 58.10 -0.75
C ALA A 102 7.00 57.76 0.35
N LEU A 103 6.95 56.51 0.82
CA LEU A 103 6.10 56.10 1.93
C LEU A 103 6.50 56.74 3.26
N LYS A 104 7.81 56.87 3.52
CA LYS A 104 8.31 57.63 4.69
C LYS A 104 7.86 59.09 4.66
N ASN A 105 7.83 59.71 3.49
CA ASN A 105 7.44 61.11 3.31
C ASN A 105 5.92 61.33 3.47
N LEU A 106 5.11 60.34 3.10
CA LEU A 106 3.64 60.40 3.20
C LEU A 106 3.09 60.23 4.63
N LYS A 107 3.94 59.99 5.66
CA LYS A 107 3.52 59.54 7.01
C LYS A 107 2.57 58.33 6.97
N GLY A 108 2.51 57.61 5.85
CA GLY A 108 1.73 56.41 5.67
C GLY A 108 2.61 55.21 5.99
N ASP A 109 2.18 54.39 6.94
CA ASP A 109 2.80 53.09 7.15
C ASP A 109 2.27 52.11 6.09
N PHE A 110 2.98 51.01 5.84
CA PHE A 110 2.41 49.86 5.12
C PHE A 110 1.21 49.24 5.86
N GLY A 111 0.85 49.75 7.04
CA GLY A 111 -0.19 49.25 7.93
C GLY A 111 -1.63 49.37 7.40
N ASP A 112 -1.88 50.19 6.38
CA ASP A 112 -3.20 50.26 5.72
C ASP A 112 -3.41 49.12 4.71
N LEU A 113 -2.35 48.39 4.31
CA LEU A 113 -2.45 47.27 3.39
C LEU A 113 -2.87 45.99 4.13
N SER A 114 -3.72 45.21 3.49
CA SER A 114 -3.99 43.83 3.88
C SER A 114 -2.69 43.01 3.91
N GLU A 115 -2.71 41.94 4.71
CA GLU A 115 -1.57 41.02 4.83
C GLU A 115 -1.15 40.45 3.47
N LEU A 116 -2.12 40.19 2.58
CA LEU A 116 -1.87 39.75 1.22
C LEU A 116 -1.25 40.86 0.35
N ALA A 117 -1.81 42.07 0.35
CA ALA A 117 -1.25 43.18 -0.44
C ALA A 117 0.20 43.49 -0.02
N ARG A 118 0.47 43.48 1.28
CA ARG A 118 1.83 43.65 1.80
C ARG A 118 2.75 42.52 1.34
N ALA A 119 2.32 41.26 1.48
CA ALA A 119 3.13 40.11 1.08
C ALA A 119 3.44 40.09 -0.43
N LEU A 120 2.48 40.47 -1.27
CA LEU A 120 2.67 40.60 -2.71
C LEU A 120 3.69 41.69 -3.04
N LEU A 121 3.59 42.86 -2.41
CA LEU A 121 4.48 43.99 -2.66
C LEU A 121 5.91 43.72 -2.19
N THR A 122 6.09 43.04 -1.06
CA THR A 122 7.42 42.67 -0.53
C THR A 122 7.96 41.35 -1.09
N ALA A 123 7.22 40.71 -2.01
CA ALA A 123 7.53 39.38 -2.53
C ALA A 123 7.82 38.34 -1.42
N ASP A 124 7.07 38.38 -0.31
CA ASP A 124 7.19 37.41 0.77
C ASP A 124 6.51 36.09 0.36
N LEU A 125 7.27 35.27 -0.36
CA LEU A 125 6.81 33.98 -0.90
C LEU A 125 6.32 33.03 0.20
N SER A 126 6.91 33.12 1.40
CA SER A 126 6.53 32.29 2.55
C SER A 126 5.16 32.68 3.08
N MET A 127 4.89 33.98 3.20
CA MET A 127 3.57 34.48 3.60
C MET A 127 2.52 34.20 2.53
N ILE A 128 2.83 34.43 1.26
CA ILE A 128 1.92 34.13 0.13
C ILE A 128 1.56 32.63 0.12
N GLU A 129 2.55 31.74 0.30
CA GLU A 129 2.27 30.30 0.42
C GLU A 129 1.32 30.00 1.58
N GLN A 130 1.54 30.61 2.76
CA GLN A 130 0.69 30.40 3.93
C GLN A 130 -0.76 30.84 3.68
N LEU A 131 -0.95 32.01 3.08
CA LEU A 131 -2.27 32.54 2.73
C LEU A 131 -2.98 31.66 1.70
N ILE A 132 -2.29 31.19 0.65
CA ILE A 132 -2.85 30.27 -0.34
C ILE A 132 -3.31 28.97 0.32
N ARG A 133 -2.49 28.38 1.20
CA ARG A 133 -2.84 27.14 1.90
C ARG A 133 -4.04 27.30 2.82
N ALA A 134 -4.05 28.36 3.63
CA ALA A 134 -5.15 28.63 4.57
C ALA A 134 -6.47 28.85 3.83
N ALA A 135 -6.45 29.65 2.75
CA ALA A 135 -7.62 29.88 1.92
C ALA A 135 -8.08 28.62 1.19
N ALA A 136 -7.16 27.77 0.71
CA ALA A 136 -7.50 26.51 0.06
C ALA A 136 -8.14 25.50 1.03
N GLU A 137 -7.65 25.44 2.28
CA GLU A 137 -8.24 24.62 3.35
C GLU A 137 -9.69 25.06 3.62
N GLN A 138 -9.94 26.37 3.73
CA GLN A 138 -11.29 26.94 3.90
C GLN A 138 -12.18 26.76 2.66
N ALA A 139 -11.59 26.84 1.46
CA ALA A 139 -12.29 26.59 0.21
C ALA A 139 -12.69 25.11 0.04
N GLY A 140 -12.07 24.21 0.81
CA GLY A 140 -12.38 22.78 0.80
C GLY A 140 -11.70 22.02 -0.35
N THR A 141 -10.51 22.46 -0.79
CA THR A 141 -9.73 21.79 -1.86
C THR A 141 -9.41 20.33 -1.54
N GLY A 142 -9.46 19.93 -0.27
CA GLY A 142 -9.39 18.54 0.18
C GLY A 142 -10.54 17.63 -0.30
N ARG A 143 -11.51 18.14 -1.07
CA ARG A 143 -12.65 17.39 -1.62
C ARG A 143 -12.69 17.35 -3.16
N ILE A 144 -11.61 17.76 -3.84
CA ILE A 144 -11.57 17.80 -5.30
C ILE A 144 -11.50 16.38 -5.87
N GLU A 145 -12.53 15.97 -6.61
CA GLU A 145 -12.61 14.62 -7.18
C GLU A 145 -12.14 14.57 -8.64
N ASN A 146 -12.26 15.68 -9.38
CA ASN A 146 -12.05 15.69 -10.81
C ASN A 146 -11.52 17.04 -11.33
N PHE A 147 -10.85 16.98 -12.48
CA PHE A 147 -10.15 18.13 -13.08
C PHE A 147 -11.07 19.32 -13.39
N LEU A 148 -12.34 19.07 -13.72
CA LEU A 148 -13.32 20.13 -14.00
C LEU A 148 -13.59 21.02 -12.77
N GLN A 149 -13.41 20.48 -11.55
CA GLN A 149 -13.59 21.23 -10.31
C GLN A 149 -12.40 22.13 -9.97
N VAL A 150 -11.23 21.94 -10.60
CA VAL A 150 -10.02 22.74 -10.33
C VAL A 150 -10.30 24.24 -10.51
N GLY A 151 -10.97 24.64 -11.59
CA GLY A 151 -11.30 26.04 -11.83
C GLY A 151 -12.23 26.62 -10.75
N PHE A 152 -13.22 25.86 -10.32
CA PHE A 152 -14.16 26.25 -9.26
C PHE A 152 -13.44 26.48 -7.93
N PHE A 153 -12.61 25.51 -7.51
CA PHE A 153 -11.87 25.60 -6.25
C PHE A 153 -10.75 26.64 -6.29
N SER A 154 -10.12 26.85 -7.44
CA SER A 154 -9.12 27.92 -7.63
C SER A 154 -9.78 29.29 -7.42
N ARG A 155 -10.92 29.53 -8.07
CA ARG A 155 -11.68 30.78 -7.89
C ARG A 155 -12.11 30.98 -6.44
N ARG A 156 -12.69 29.95 -5.83
CA ARG A 156 -13.11 30.01 -4.42
C ARG A 156 -11.93 30.30 -3.48
N THR A 157 -10.75 29.76 -3.76
CA THR A 157 -9.54 30.05 -2.99
C THR A 157 -9.11 31.51 -3.15
N LEU A 158 -9.15 32.05 -4.37
CA LEU A 158 -8.85 33.47 -4.63
C LEU A 158 -9.84 34.40 -3.91
N ASP A 159 -11.13 34.06 -3.90
CA ASP A 159 -12.16 34.81 -3.20
C ASP A 159 -11.93 34.79 -1.67
N GLN A 160 -11.50 33.65 -1.09
CA GLN A 160 -11.17 33.55 0.34
C GLN A 160 -9.92 34.34 0.73
N MET A 161 -8.98 34.51 -0.19
CA MET A 161 -7.80 35.34 0.01
C MET A 161 -8.08 36.84 -0.15
N ASP A 162 -9.26 37.21 -0.65
CA ASP A 162 -9.59 38.57 -1.09
C ASP A 162 -8.54 39.17 -2.04
N LEU A 163 -8.13 38.39 -3.04
CA LEU A 163 -7.07 38.81 -3.97
C LEU A 163 -7.46 40.11 -4.70
N ASP A 164 -8.72 40.24 -5.12
CA ASP A 164 -9.19 41.44 -5.82
C ASP A 164 -9.18 42.69 -4.91
N GLY A 165 -9.46 42.53 -3.61
CA GLY A 165 -9.31 43.57 -2.59
C GLY A 165 -7.86 44.02 -2.45
N ALA A 166 -6.92 43.08 -2.29
CA ALA A 166 -5.49 43.37 -2.24
C ALA A 166 -4.99 44.09 -3.51
N GLY A 167 -5.49 43.69 -4.69
CA GLY A 167 -5.18 44.39 -5.95
C GLY A 167 -5.78 45.80 -6.04
N GLY A 168 -6.90 46.06 -5.38
CA GLY A 168 -7.46 47.41 -5.19
C GLY A 168 -6.53 48.28 -4.35
N GLU A 169 -6.15 47.79 -3.17
CA GLU A 169 -5.25 48.49 -2.23
C GLU A 169 -3.90 48.86 -2.88
N LEU A 170 -3.31 47.95 -3.67
CA LEU A 170 -2.06 48.22 -4.38
C LEU A 170 -2.20 49.28 -5.48
N ARG A 171 -3.36 49.36 -6.15
CA ARG A 171 -3.64 50.41 -7.15
C ARG A 171 -3.88 51.77 -6.51
N ASP A 172 -4.54 51.79 -5.36
CA ASP A 172 -4.71 53.00 -4.56
C ASP A 172 -3.36 53.51 -4.05
N LEU A 173 -2.49 52.60 -3.60
CA LEU A 173 -1.11 52.91 -3.24
C LEU A 173 -0.35 53.55 -4.40
N ALA A 174 -0.44 52.98 -5.60
CA ALA A 174 0.20 53.56 -6.79
C ALA A 174 -0.33 54.97 -7.09
N SER A 175 -1.61 55.23 -6.87
CA SER A 175 -2.21 56.57 -7.08
C SER A 175 -1.72 57.59 -6.05
N ARG A 176 -1.57 57.20 -4.78
CA ARG A 176 -0.97 58.04 -3.72
C ARG A 176 0.49 58.37 -4.00
N LEU A 177 1.23 57.42 -4.58
CA LEU A 177 2.63 57.62 -4.96
C LEU A 177 2.77 58.56 -6.16
N GLU A 178 1.81 58.55 -7.09
CA GLU A 178 1.71 59.50 -8.20
C GLU A 178 1.54 60.94 -7.66
N GLU A 179 0.67 61.13 -6.67
CA GLU A 179 0.49 62.41 -5.97
C GLU A 179 1.73 62.84 -5.15
N ALA A 180 2.52 61.89 -4.67
CA ALA A 180 3.74 62.13 -3.91
C ALA A 180 4.96 62.52 -4.77
N GLY A 181 4.80 62.58 -6.10
CA GLY A 181 5.82 63.10 -7.01
C GLY A 181 6.72 62.04 -7.66
N LEU A 182 6.32 60.75 -7.67
CA LEU A 182 6.97 59.77 -8.54
C LEU A 182 6.73 60.11 -10.01
N SER A 183 7.70 59.79 -10.87
CA SER A 183 7.57 60.03 -12.31
C SER A 183 6.50 59.12 -12.94
N ALA A 184 5.91 59.59 -14.04
CA ALA A 184 4.92 58.81 -14.78
C ALA A 184 5.46 57.44 -15.26
N GLU A 185 6.77 57.35 -15.54
CA GLU A 185 7.44 56.10 -15.93
C GLU A 185 7.51 55.11 -14.76
N GLU A 186 7.85 55.58 -13.54
CA GLU A 186 7.90 54.76 -12.33
C GLU A 186 6.50 54.26 -11.92
N ILE A 187 5.47 55.11 -12.02
CA ILE A 187 4.09 54.72 -11.75
C ILE A 187 3.58 53.70 -12.77
N GLN A 188 3.91 53.87 -14.04
CA GLN A 188 3.57 52.89 -15.07
C GLN A 188 4.24 51.54 -14.82
N ALA A 189 5.52 51.54 -14.41
CA ALA A 189 6.23 50.32 -14.04
C ALA A 189 5.64 49.64 -12.80
N LEU A 190 5.25 50.41 -11.78
CA LEU A 190 4.58 49.90 -10.58
C LEU A 190 3.23 49.26 -10.92
N ARG A 191 2.40 49.90 -11.75
CA ARG A 191 1.13 49.32 -12.21
C ARG A 191 1.34 48.00 -12.94
N LYS A 192 2.35 47.92 -13.81
CA LYS A 192 2.72 46.69 -14.53
C LYS A 192 3.22 45.60 -13.59
N LEU A 193 4.00 45.96 -12.58
CA LEU A 193 4.47 45.04 -11.54
C LEU A 193 3.28 44.47 -10.76
N ILE A 194 2.34 45.32 -10.32
CA ILE A 194 1.13 44.89 -9.60
C ILE A 194 0.31 43.91 -10.45
N GLU A 195 0.09 44.21 -11.74
CA GLU A 195 -0.59 43.28 -12.65
C GLU A 195 0.13 41.93 -12.75
N GLY A 196 1.47 41.94 -12.87
CA GLY A 196 2.29 40.74 -12.88
C GLY A 196 2.18 39.92 -11.60
N LEU A 197 2.23 40.57 -10.43
CA LEU A 197 2.11 39.92 -9.11
C LEU A 197 0.73 39.28 -8.92
N MET A 198 -0.33 39.98 -9.35
CA MET A 198 -1.70 39.49 -9.30
C MET A 198 -1.88 38.25 -10.18
N GLU A 199 -1.32 38.26 -11.38
CA GLU A 199 -1.37 37.11 -12.28
C GLU A 199 -0.53 35.93 -11.77
N ALA A 200 0.64 36.21 -11.18
CA ALA A 200 1.47 35.20 -10.53
C ALA A 200 0.74 34.54 -9.33
N ALA A 201 -0.01 35.32 -8.53
CA ALA A 201 -0.85 34.80 -7.46
C ALA A 201 -1.95 33.88 -8.00
N ARG A 202 -2.66 34.28 -9.06
CA ARG A 202 -3.71 33.46 -9.71
C ARG A 202 -3.16 32.14 -10.24
N LYS A 203 -2.04 32.19 -10.96
CA LYS A 203 -1.34 30.99 -11.46
C LYS A 203 -0.92 30.08 -10.31
N SER A 204 -0.39 30.64 -9.24
CA SER A 204 0.04 29.88 -8.06
C SER A 204 -1.12 29.17 -7.37
N VAL A 205 -2.26 29.85 -7.16
CA VAL A 205 -3.47 29.22 -6.59
C VAL A 205 -3.99 28.09 -7.46
N ARG A 206 -3.99 28.26 -8.78
CA ARG A 206 -4.38 27.19 -9.72
C ARG A 206 -3.44 25.99 -9.63
N ALA A 207 -2.13 26.23 -9.67
CA ALA A 207 -1.11 25.19 -9.56
C ALA A 207 -1.19 24.44 -8.21
N TYR A 208 -1.49 25.15 -7.11
CA TYR A 208 -1.77 24.54 -5.81
C TYR A 208 -2.97 23.60 -5.88
N THR A 209 -4.07 24.07 -6.45
CA THR A 209 -5.33 23.31 -6.57
C THR A 209 -5.17 22.06 -7.45
N GLU A 210 -4.44 22.16 -8.56
CA GLU A 210 -4.09 21.02 -9.43
C GLU A 210 -3.24 19.98 -8.69
N ARG A 211 -2.31 20.43 -7.84
CA ARG A 211 -1.51 19.51 -7.00
C ARG A 211 -2.32 18.83 -5.92
N GLU A 212 -3.27 19.51 -5.30
CA GLU A 212 -4.16 18.87 -4.33
C GLU A 212 -5.00 17.76 -4.98
N LEU A 213 -5.43 17.94 -6.24
CA LEU A 213 -6.04 16.86 -7.02
C LEU A 213 -5.06 15.72 -7.31
N GLN A 214 -3.81 16.02 -7.67
CA GLN A 214 -2.79 14.98 -7.90
C GLN A 214 -2.48 14.16 -6.64
N LYS A 215 -2.39 14.81 -5.47
CA LYS A 215 -2.21 14.11 -4.18
C LYS A 215 -3.38 13.17 -3.89
N GLN A 216 -4.62 13.62 -4.11
CA GLN A 216 -5.80 12.77 -3.94
C GLN A 216 -5.85 11.61 -4.95
N ASN A 217 -5.46 11.86 -6.20
CA ASN A 217 -5.37 10.82 -7.22
C ASN A 217 -4.26 9.80 -6.93
N HIS A 218 -3.14 10.19 -6.32
CA HIS A 218 -2.10 9.23 -5.92
C HIS A 218 -2.61 8.25 -4.85
N ASP A 219 -3.29 8.76 -3.81
CA ASP A 219 -3.93 7.96 -2.76
C ASP A 219 -5.04 7.06 -3.35
N TYR A 220 -5.83 7.57 -4.29
CA TYR A 220 -6.85 6.79 -5.00
C TYR A 220 -6.23 5.70 -5.87
N MET A 221 -5.19 6.00 -6.64
CA MET A 221 -4.55 5.06 -7.56
C MET A 221 -3.78 3.96 -6.82
N GLU A 222 -3.12 4.24 -5.70
CA GLU A 222 -2.49 3.24 -4.83
C GLU A 222 -3.53 2.26 -4.25
N LYS A 223 -4.63 2.80 -3.69
CA LYS A 223 -5.70 1.99 -3.10
C LYS A 223 -6.47 1.21 -4.18
N PHE A 224 -6.81 1.86 -5.29
CA PHE A 224 -7.45 1.25 -6.45
C PHE A 224 -6.55 0.17 -7.05
N ARG A 225 -5.24 0.40 -7.18
CA ARG A 225 -4.30 -0.61 -7.70
C ARG A 225 -4.18 -1.79 -6.75
N ARG A 226 -4.14 -1.59 -5.42
CA ARG A 226 -4.19 -2.70 -4.44
C ARG A 226 -5.52 -3.47 -4.48
N GLU A 227 -6.65 -2.78 -4.51
CA GLU A 227 -7.97 -3.42 -4.57
C GLU A 227 -8.20 -4.13 -5.91
N THR A 228 -7.77 -3.53 -7.01
CA THR A 228 -7.81 -4.12 -8.35
C THR A 228 -6.92 -5.36 -8.43
N LEU A 229 -5.70 -5.34 -7.86
CA LEU A 229 -4.83 -6.52 -7.83
C LEU A 229 -5.42 -7.67 -6.98
N LEU A 230 -6.21 -7.36 -5.93
CA LEU A 230 -6.89 -8.37 -5.12
C LEU A 230 -8.10 -8.99 -5.84
N GLU A 231 -8.75 -8.24 -6.73
CA GLU A 231 -9.92 -8.67 -7.50
C GLU A 231 -9.56 -9.28 -8.86
N LYS A 232 -8.43 -8.85 -9.45
CA LYS A 232 -7.95 -9.31 -10.75
C LYS A 232 -7.72 -10.82 -10.73
N SER A 233 -8.21 -11.47 -11.78
CA SER A 233 -8.09 -12.90 -11.91
C SER A 233 -6.65 -13.33 -12.16
N PHE A 234 -6.24 -14.44 -11.54
CA PHE A 234 -4.92 -15.05 -11.73
C PHE A 234 -4.57 -15.32 -13.20
N TYR A 235 -5.57 -15.51 -14.07
CA TYR A 235 -5.36 -15.72 -15.51
C TYR A 235 -4.73 -14.52 -16.25
N HIS A 236 -4.85 -13.30 -15.70
CA HIS A 236 -4.49 -12.05 -16.38
C HIS A 236 -3.36 -11.27 -15.68
N LEU A 237 -2.63 -11.90 -14.76
CA LEU A 237 -1.55 -11.23 -14.02
C LEU A 237 -0.27 -11.16 -14.85
N THR A 238 0.43 -10.02 -14.77
CA THR A 238 1.78 -9.87 -15.34
C THR A 238 2.85 -10.30 -14.33
N GLU A 239 4.07 -10.57 -14.79
CA GLU A 239 5.20 -10.97 -13.91
C GLU A 239 5.54 -9.94 -12.84
N GLU A 240 5.36 -8.64 -13.12
CA GLU A 240 5.55 -7.57 -12.14
C GLU A 240 4.44 -7.57 -11.07
N GLU A 241 3.20 -7.84 -11.47
CA GLU A 241 2.07 -7.96 -10.55
C GLU A 241 2.22 -9.18 -9.63
N ILE A 242 2.70 -10.30 -10.19
CA ILE A 242 3.04 -11.53 -9.45
C ILE A 242 4.10 -11.24 -8.37
N ARG A 243 5.15 -10.47 -8.71
CA ARG A 243 6.17 -10.05 -7.73
C ARG A 243 5.58 -9.20 -6.60
N LYS A 244 4.70 -8.25 -6.91
CA LYS A 244 4.04 -7.40 -5.89
C LYS A 244 3.07 -8.19 -5.00
N MET A 245 2.45 -9.24 -5.54
CA MET A 245 1.57 -10.13 -4.77
C MET A 245 2.31 -11.01 -3.77
N ARG A 246 3.64 -11.18 -3.92
CA ARG A 246 4.50 -11.92 -2.98
C ARG A 246 4.31 -11.43 -1.55
N GLU A 247 4.38 -10.14 -1.30
CA GLU A 247 4.24 -9.58 0.05
C GLU A 247 2.87 -9.90 0.66
N VAL A 248 1.82 -9.85 -0.16
CA VAL A 248 0.46 -10.14 0.30
C VAL A 248 0.36 -11.61 0.69
N VAL A 249 0.91 -12.50 -0.15
CA VAL A 249 0.96 -13.94 0.11
C VAL A 249 1.78 -14.27 1.35
N GLU A 250 2.96 -13.68 1.52
CA GLU A 250 3.80 -13.85 2.71
C GLU A 250 3.06 -13.41 3.98
N ARG A 251 2.34 -12.27 3.94
CA ARG A 251 1.52 -11.82 5.07
C ARG A 251 0.39 -12.81 5.38
N LEU A 252 -0.25 -13.39 4.36
CA LEU A 252 -1.27 -14.43 4.54
C LEU A 252 -0.67 -15.69 5.16
N ALA A 253 0.44 -16.18 4.62
CA ALA A 253 1.17 -17.34 5.14
C ALA A 253 1.61 -17.11 6.60
N GLN A 254 2.09 -15.91 6.92
CA GLN A 254 2.46 -15.52 8.28
C GLN A 254 1.23 -15.40 9.20
N LYS A 255 0.07 -14.94 8.70
CA LYS A 255 -1.20 -14.93 9.45
C LYS A 255 -1.61 -16.36 9.82
N ILE A 256 -1.51 -17.31 8.87
CA ILE A 256 -1.77 -18.73 9.12
C ILE A 256 -0.78 -19.30 10.16
N LYS A 257 0.52 -19.05 9.98
CA LYS A 257 1.58 -19.47 10.92
C LYS A 257 1.37 -18.90 12.32
N ASN A 258 1.06 -17.61 12.44
CA ASN A 258 0.89 -16.93 13.72
C ASN A 258 -0.34 -17.46 14.48
N ILE A 259 -1.44 -17.75 13.80
CA ILE A 259 -2.66 -18.30 14.43
C ILE A 259 -2.46 -19.76 14.85
N MET A 260 -1.74 -20.55 14.05
CA MET A 260 -1.46 -21.96 14.36
C MET A 260 -0.27 -22.15 15.33
N SER A 261 0.61 -21.16 15.46
CA SER A 261 1.71 -21.12 16.43
C SER A 261 1.36 -20.48 17.76
N ILE A 262 0.09 -20.08 17.98
CA ILE A 262 -0.39 -19.68 19.31
C ILE A 262 -0.26 -20.89 20.25
N ARG A 263 0.88 -20.98 20.94
CA ARG A 263 0.97 -21.55 22.29
C ARG A 263 -0.15 -20.89 23.06
N ARG A 264 -1.25 -21.60 23.29
CA ARG A 264 -2.22 -21.16 24.31
C ARG A 264 -1.43 -21.02 25.61
N ARG A 265 -1.17 -19.78 26.02
CA ARG A 265 -0.78 -19.47 27.40
C ARG A 265 -1.77 -20.19 28.30
N ARG A 266 -1.24 -20.83 29.35
CA ARG A 266 -1.97 -21.65 30.33
C ARG A 266 -3.41 -21.16 30.51
N LEU A 267 -4.37 -21.94 30.02
CA LEU A 267 -5.77 -21.73 30.39
C LEU A 267 -5.87 -21.99 31.89
N ARG A 268 -6.19 -20.96 32.68
CA ARG A 268 -6.50 -21.12 34.12
C ARG A 268 -7.81 -21.89 34.39
N LYS A 269 -8.55 -22.27 33.33
CA LYS A 269 -9.85 -22.97 33.39
C LYS A 269 -10.05 -23.91 32.20
N GLY A 270 -10.61 -25.10 32.45
CA GLY A 270 -10.90 -26.15 31.46
C GLY A 270 -11.55 -27.38 32.12
N LYS A 271 -11.76 -28.50 31.40
CA LYS A 271 -12.20 -29.76 32.04
C LYS A 271 -11.12 -30.25 32.99
N LEU A 272 -11.45 -30.40 34.27
CA LEU A 272 -10.52 -30.82 35.32
C LEU A 272 -10.12 -32.29 35.11
N ASP A 273 -8.83 -32.59 35.20
CA ASP A 273 -8.33 -33.96 35.20
C ASP A 273 -8.31 -34.47 36.64
N LEU A 274 -9.41 -35.08 37.09
CA LEU A 274 -9.59 -35.51 38.47
C LEU A 274 -8.49 -36.48 38.91
N ARG A 275 -8.11 -37.42 38.03
CA ARG A 275 -7.12 -38.45 38.34
C ARG A 275 -5.73 -37.86 38.51
N GLN A 276 -5.33 -36.99 37.58
CA GLN A 276 -4.00 -36.37 37.63
C GLN A 276 -3.90 -35.33 38.74
N THR A 277 -4.98 -34.57 38.97
CA THR A 277 -5.09 -33.61 40.08
C THR A 277 -4.93 -34.31 41.42
N LEU A 278 -5.71 -35.36 41.70
CA LEU A 278 -5.60 -36.11 42.95
C LEU A 278 -4.21 -36.72 43.12
N ARG A 279 -3.65 -37.33 42.07
CA ARG A 279 -2.32 -37.96 42.14
C ARG A 279 -1.19 -36.96 42.40
N ARG A 280 -1.27 -35.74 41.87
CA ARG A 280 -0.23 -34.70 42.08
C ARG A 280 -0.32 -34.04 43.46
N ASN A 281 -1.51 -34.02 44.05
CA ASN A 281 -1.73 -33.48 45.39
C ASN A 281 -1.54 -34.53 46.49
N MET A 282 -1.52 -35.83 46.14
CA MET A 282 -1.35 -36.94 47.08
C MET A 282 -0.04 -36.86 47.90
N PRO A 283 1.13 -36.48 47.36
CA PRO A 283 2.36 -36.38 48.13
C PRO A 283 2.37 -35.29 49.20
N HIS A 284 1.54 -34.25 49.04
CA HIS A 284 1.45 -33.12 49.97
C HIS A 284 0.16 -33.12 50.79
N GLY A 285 -0.57 -34.25 50.83
CA GLY A 285 -1.82 -34.37 51.57
C GLY A 285 -2.92 -33.39 51.12
N GLY A 286 -2.80 -32.83 49.91
CA GLY A 286 -3.73 -31.84 49.40
C GLY A 286 -3.40 -30.37 49.73
N VAL A 287 -2.27 -30.05 50.37
CA VAL A 287 -1.92 -28.66 50.69
C VAL A 287 -0.46 -28.36 50.34
N PRO A 288 -0.20 -27.39 49.43
CA PRO A 288 -1.16 -26.60 48.65
C PRO A 288 -1.90 -27.43 47.58
N PHE A 289 -3.13 -27.04 47.26
CA PHE A 289 -3.98 -27.78 46.31
C PHE A 289 -3.81 -27.28 44.87
N ASP A 290 -3.06 -28.05 44.07
CA ASP A 290 -2.75 -27.75 42.67
C ASP A 290 -3.76 -28.40 41.71
N LEU A 291 -4.62 -27.57 41.10
CA LEU A 291 -5.57 -28.04 40.07
C LEU A 291 -4.87 -28.34 38.74
N ILE A 292 -5.04 -29.57 38.23
CA ILE A 292 -4.59 -29.94 36.88
C ILE A 292 -5.79 -30.02 35.94
N PHE A 293 -5.77 -29.19 34.90
CA PHE A 293 -6.76 -29.21 33.84
C PHE A 293 -6.31 -30.09 32.67
N LYS A 294 -7.25 -30.74 31.98
CA LYS A 294 -6.98 -31.47 30.73
C LYS A 294 -6.48 -30.50 29.67
N HIS A 295 -5.24 -30.72 29.21
CA HIS A 295 -4.66 -29.96 28.11
C HIS A 295 -4.94 -30.72 26.80
N ARG A 296 -5.74 -30.17 25.89
CA ARG A 296 -5.63 -30.54 24.48
C ARG A 296 -4.31 -29.95 23.99
N LYS A 297 -3.24 -30.76 23.94
CA LYS A 297 -2.05 -30.41 23.16
C LYS A 297 -2.53 -30.17 21.72
N LYS A 298 -2.43 -28.94 21.24
CA LYS A 298 -2.60 -28.66 19.81
C LYS A 298 -1.29 -29.08 19.14
N ASP A 299 -1.37 -30.14 18.34
CA ASP A 299 -0.27 -30.62 17.54
C ASP A 299 0.10 -29.58 16.46
N ARG A 300 1.39 -29.55 16.08
CA ARG A 300 1.82 -28.77 14.92
C ARG A 300 1.08 -29.31 13.68
N PRO A 301 0.39 -28.47 12.90
CA PRO A 301 -0.33 -28.92 11.72
C PRO A 301 0.68 -29.51 10.72
N LYS A 302 0.34 -30.66 10.15
CA LYS A 302 1.01 -31.21 8.96
C LYS A 302 0.21 -30.77 7.74
N LEU A 303 0.88 -30.28 6.71
CA LEU A 303 0.22 -29.87 5.48
C LEU A 303 0.82 -30.68 4.31
N VAL A 304 -0.06 -31.31 3.54
CA VAL A 304 0.28 -31.95 2.27
C VAL A 304 -0.40 -31.14 1.18
N ILE A 305 0.35 -30.72 0.17
CA ILE A 305 -0.16 -29.93 -0.96
C ILE A 305 -0.06 -30.76 -2.23
N LEU A 306 -1.16 -30.84 -2.99
CA LEU A 306 -1.21 -31.43 -4.33
C LEU A 306 -1.57 -30.29 -5.31
N CYS A 307 -0.64 -29.89 -6.18
CA CYS A 307 -0.82 -28.77 -7.10
C CYS A 307 -0.82 -29.25 -8.56
N ASP A 308 -1.87 -28.92 -9.31
CA ASP A 308 -1.91 -29.07 -10.77
C ASP A 308 -1.10 -27.94 -11.42
N VAL A 309 -0.27 -28.29 -12.39
CA VAL A 309 0.56 -27.36 -13.18
C VAL A 309 0.35 -27.52 -14.69
N SER A 310 -0.74 -28.17 -15.11
CA SER A 310 -1.04 -28.38 -16.51
C SER A 310 -1.24 -27.09 -17.32
N SER A 311 -1.21 -27.24 -18.65
CA SER A 311 -1.37 -26.13 -19.59
C SER A 311 -2.73 -25.43 -19.53
N SER A 312 -3.81 -26.08 -19.04
CA SER A 312 -5.12 -25.44 -18.85
C SER A 312 -5.09 -24.31 -17.82
N VAL A 313 -4.10 -24.34 -16.93
CA VAL A 313 -3.91 -23.39 -15.84
C VAL A 313 -2.57 -22.65 -15.91
N ALA A 314 -1.82 -22.70 -17.02
CA ALA A 314 -0.43 -22.22 -17.12
C ALA A 314 -0.12 -20.88 -16.40
N ASN A 315 -0.92 -19.84 -16.59
CA ASN A 315 -0.74 -18.54 -15.91
C ASN A 315 -1.05 -18.60 -14.41
N VAL A 316 -2.03 -19.43 -14.02
CA VAL A 316 -2.41 -19.69 -12.63
C VAL A 316 -1.39 -20.61 -11.94
N SER A 317 -0.79 -21.56 -12.66
CA SER A 317 0.21 -22.52 -12.15
C SER A 317 1.41 -21.81 -11.54
N ARG A 318 1.96 -20.79 -12.23
CA ARG A 318 3.10 -20.01 -11.71
C ARG A 318 2.76 -19.35 -10.37
N PHE A 319 1.59 -18.72 -10.28
CA PHE A 319 1.10 -18.11 -9.03
C PHE A 319 0.86 -19.17 -7.94
N MET A 320 0.22 -20.29 -8.26
CA MET A 320 -0.05 -21.36 -7.30
C MET A 320 1.25 -21.97 -6.76
N LEU A 321 2.24 -22.23 -7.61
CA LEU A 321 3.56 -22.71 -7.16
C LEU A 321 4.26 -21.69 -6.26
N GLN A 322 4.18 -20.40 -6.58
CA GLN A 322 4.73 -19.35 -5.73
C GLN A 322 4.02 -19.27 -4.36
N PHE A 323 2.70 -19.47 -4.34
CA PHE A 323 1.93 -19.60 -3.12
C PHE A 323 2.37 -20.82 -2.30
N VAL A 324 2.55 -21.98 -2.94
CA VAL A 324 3.05 -23.20 -2.30
C VAL A 324 4.45 -23.00 -1.72
N TYR A 325 5.36 -22.36 -2.45
CA TYR A 325 6.70 -21.99 -1.98
C TYR A 325 6.63 -21.11 -0.72
N SER A 326 5.80 -20.06 -0.76
CA SER A 326 5.62 -19.14 0.37
C SER A 326 5.01 -19.83 1.60
N LEU A 327 4.10 -20.79 1.39
CA LEU A 327 3.59 -21.63 2.47
C LEU A 327 4.72 -22.51 3.03
N GLN A 328 5.59 -23.08 2.19
CA GLN A 328 6.68 -23.93 2.63
C GLN A 328 7.61 -23.23 3.65
N GLU A 329 7.95 -21.96 3.43
CA GLU A 329 8.71 -21.16 4.40
C GLU A 329 7.96 -20.94 5.73
N ALA A 330 6.63 -20.86 5.67
CA ALA A 330 5.80 -20.59 6.83
C ALA A 330 5.63 -21.82 7.76
N PHE A 331 5.65 -23.05 7.24
CA PHE A 331 5.36 -24.27 8.02
C PHE A 331 6.56 -25.21 8.18
N THR A 332 6.76 -25.70 9.41
CA THR A 332 7.89 -26.60 9.74
C THR A 332 7.81 -28.03 9.18
N LYS A 333 6.66 -28.48 8.65
CA LYS A 333 6.44 -29.84 8.12
C LYS A 333 5.43 -29.80 6.96
N ILE A 334 5.88 -29.32 5.80
CA ILE A 334 5.15 -29.38 4.54
C ILE A 334 5.72 -30.49 3.65
N ARG A 335 4.84 -31.19 2.95
CA ARG A 335 5.19 -31.95 1.74
C ARG A 335 4.36 -31.42 0.58
N ALA A 336 5.03 -30.91 -0.43
CA ALA A 336 4.42 -30.40 -1.64
C ALA A 336 4.66 -31.37 -2.79
N PHE A 337 3.57 -31.71 -3.48
CA PHE A 337 3.58 -32.51 -4.69
C PHE A 337 2.95 -31.70 -5.82
N VAL A 338 3.55 -31.81 -6.98
CA VAL A 338 3.12 -31.14 -8.20
C VAL A 338 2.81 -32.22 -9.23
N PHE A 339 1.73 -32.07 -9.98
CA PHE A 339 1.37 -33.05 -11.01
C PHE A 339 0.90 -32.40 -12.32
N VAL A 340 1.23 -33.08 -13.43
CA VAL A 340 0.70 -32.83 -14.78
C VAL A 340 0.02 -34.12 -15.27
N ALA A 341 0.76 -34.98 -15.98
CA ALA A 341 0.41 -36.38 -16.23
C ALA A 341 0.98 -37.33 -15.16
N GLU A 342 2.08 -36.95 -14.51
CA GLU A 342 2.72 -37.71 -13.44
C GLU A 342 2.85 -36.87 -12.17
N LEU A 343 3.03 -37.51 -11.01
CA LEU A 343 3.14 -36.86 -9.71
C LEU A 343 4.62 -36.80 -9.28
N GLY A 344 5.13 -35.59 -9.05
CA GLY A 344 6.47 -35.32 -8.55
C GLY A 344 6.46 -34.65 -7.17
N GLU A 345 7.36 -35.06 -6.28
CA GLU A 345 7.54 -34.38 -4.99
C GLU A 345 8.55 -33.23 -5.13
N VAL A 346 8.08 -31.99 -5.04
CA VAL A 346 8.91 -30.76 -5.20
C VAL A 346 9.45 -30.20 -3.88
N THR A 347 9.14 -30.86 -2.76
CA THR A 347 9.48 -30.38 -1.42
C THR A 347 10.96 -30.01 -1.27
N ARG A 348 11.88 -30.81 -1.83
CA ARG A 348 13.33 -30.55 -1.74
C ARG A 348 13.77 -29.39 -2.63
N ILE A 349 13.26 -29.32 -3.85
CA ILE A 349 13.55 -28.24 -4.81
C ILE A 349 13.21 -26.88 -4.19
N PHE A 350 12.04 -26.79 -3.55
CA PHE A 350 11.60 -25.57 -2.86
C PHE A 350 12.35 -25.26 -1.55
N GLN A 351 13.18 -26.18 -1.03
CA GLN A 351 14.04 -25.91 0.14
C GLN A 351 15.43 -25.41 -0.25
N GLU A 352 15.93 -25.82 -1.41
CA GLU A 352 17.33 -25.65 -1.80
C GLU A 352 17.55 -24.50 -2.78
N LYS A 353 16.52 -24.13 -3.56
CA LYS A 353 16.64 -23.16 -4.65
C LYS A 353 15.84 -21.87 -4.42
N ASP A 354 16.30 -20.82 -5.10
CA ASP A 354 15.59 -19.56 -5.20
C ASP A 354 14.28 -19.72 -5.97
N ILE A 355 13.29 -18.87 -5.66
CA ILE A 355 11.91 -19.05 -6.09
C ILE A 355 11.73 -19.13 -7.61
N ASN A 356 12.48 -18.33 -8.39
CA ASN A 356 12.35 -18.31 -9.84
C ASN A 356 12.93 -19.59 -10.46
N GLU A 357 14.12 -19.99 -10.03
CA GLU A 357 14.76 -21.24 -10.48
C GLU A 357 13.94 -22.47 -10.08
N ALA A 358 13.39 -22.47 -8.87
CA ALA A 358 12.59 -23.56 -8.35
C ALA A 358 11.25 -23.71 -9.08
N ILE A 359 10.63 -22.59 -9.48
CA ILE A 359 9.40 -22.57 -10.27
C ILE A 359 9.70 -22.96 -11.72
N GLU A 360 10.76 -22.42 -12.33
CA GLU A 360 11.18 -22.78 -13.68
C GLU A 360 11.51 -24.27 -13.76
N GLU A 361 12.25 -24.83 -12.80
CA GLU A 361 12.53 -26.27 -12.76
C GLU A 361 11.26 -27.11 -12.51
N ALA A 362 10.31 -26.62 -11.72
CA ALA A 362 9.02 -27.30 -11.53
C ALA A 362 8.12 -27.23 -12.78
N LEU A 363 8.28 -26.21 -13.63
CA LEU A 363 7.52 -26.00 -14.88
C LEU A 363 8.20 -26.59 -16.13
N GLU A 364 9.53 -26.61 -16.17
CA GLU A 364 10.32 -27.20 -17.25
C GLU A 364 10.57 -28.70 -17.02
N GLY A 365 10.30 -29.17 -15.80
CA GLY A 365 10.47 -30.56 -15.42
C GLY A 365 11.95 -30.91 -15.33
N GLY A 366 12.62 -30.44 -14.26
CA GLY A 366 13.87 -31.05 -13.86
C GLY A 366 13.63 -32.54 -13.63
N ASP A 367 14.14 -33.42 -14.51
CA ASP A 367 14.09 -34.90 -14.53
C ASP A 367 12.77 -35.63 -14.17
N VAL A 368 11.66 -34.95 -13.86
CA VAL A 368 10.55 -35.53 -13.09
C VAL A 368 9.20 -35.54 -13.81
N ILE A 369 8.86 -34.61 -14.74
CA ILE A 369 7.56 -34.64 -15.46
C ILE A 369 7.61 -33.90 -16.82
N ASN A 370 6.94 -34.43 -17.84
CA ASN A 370 6.71 -33.76 -19.13
C ASN A 370 5.47 -32.84 -19.08
N VAL A 371 5.69 -31.52 -18.98
CA VAL A 371 4.65 -30.50 -18.70
C VAL A 371 3.74 -30.19 -19.89
N TYR A 372 4.06 -30.70 -21.08
CA TYR A 372 3.24 -30.54 -22.30
C TYR A 372 2.05 -31.52 -22.41
N THR A 373 1.72 -32.23 -21.34
CA THR A 373 0.66 -33.26 -21.31
C THR A 373 -0.61 -32.78 -20.61
N ARG A 374 -1.75 -33.41 -20.92
CA ARG A 374 -3.06 -33.07 -20.36
C ARG A 374 -3.23 -33.61 -18.93
N SER A 375 -3.90 -32.87 -18.04
CA SER A 375 -4.14 -33.28 -16.64
C SER A 375 -4.80 -34.66 -16.51
N ASN A 376 -4.25 -35.48 -15.61
CA ASN A 376 -4.85 -36.76 -15.19
C ASN A 376 -4.88 -36.88 -13.66
N PHE A 377 -5.89 -36.25 -13.06
CA PHE A 377 -6.15 -36.29 -11.61
C PHE A 377 -6.33 -37.72 -11.10
N GLY A 378 -6.98 -38.59 -11.87
CA GLY A 378 -7.20 -39.98 -11.49
C GLY A 378 -5.89 -40.74 -11.30
N TYR A 379 -4.95 -40.59 -12.23
CA TYR A 379 -3.62 -41.17 -12.12
C TYR A 379 -2.82 -40.57 -10.97
N ALA A 380 -2.80 -39.23 -10.86
CA ALA A 380 -2.07 -38.53 -9.80
C ALA A 380 -2.53 -38.97 -8.39
N PHE A 381 -3.85 -39.04 -8.15
CA PHE A 381 -4.37 -39.51 -6.87
C PHE A 381 -4.09 -40.99 -6.60
N HIS A 382 -4.14 -41.84 -7.63
CA HIS A 382 -3.82 -43.25 -7.47
C HIS A 382 -2.34 -43.47 -7.14
N TYR A 383 -1.44 -42.79 -7.86
CA TYR A 383 -0.02 -42.85 -7.60
C TYR A 383 0.31 -42.34 -6.20
N PHE A 384 -0.30 -41.21 -5.79
CA PHE A 384 -0.17 -40.70 -4.42
C PHE A 384 -0.68 -41.71 -3.38
N TRP A 385 -1.84 -42.33 -3.62
CA TRP A 385 -2.41 -43.34 -2.74
C TRP A 385 -1.50 -44.56 -2.60
N GLN A 386 -0.89 -45.01 -3.70
CA GLN A 386 0.00 -46.18 -3.70
C GLN A 386 1.33 -45.91 -2.99
N ASN A 387 1.95 -44.76 -3.25
CA ASN A 387 3.34 -44.50 -2.87
C ASN A 387 3.49 -43.56 -1.65
N HIS A 388 2.48 -42.73 -1.37
CA HIS A 388 2.60 -41.61 -0.43
C HIS A 388 1.44 -41.50 0.58
N LEU A 389 0.51 -42.44 0.62
CA LEU A 389 -0.59 -42.42 1.61
C LEU A 389 -0.08 -42.48 3.06
N SER A 390 1.13 -43.01 3.31
CA SER A 390 1.80 -42.99 4.61
C SER A 390 2.12 -41.58 5.11
N ALA A 391 2.17 -40.57 4.22
CA ALA A 391 2.37 -39.16 4.55
C ALA A 391 1.18 -38.55 5.32
N ILE A 392 -0.01 -39.14 5.16
CA ILE A 392 -1.26 -38.63 5.71
C ILE A 392 -1.58 -39.33 7.02
N ASP A 393 -1.88 -38.54 8.05
CA ASP A 393 -2.47 -38.99 9.31
C ASP A 393 -3.62 -38.07 9.75
N LYS A 394 -4.23 -38.36 10.90
CA LYS A 394 -5.35 -37.60 11.47
C LYS A 394 -5.00 -36.17 11.91
N ARG A 395 -3.76 -35.71 11.68
CA ARG A 395 -3.27 -34.35 11.92
C ARG A 395 -2.90 -33.63 10.63
N THR A 396 -2.92 -34.34 9.49
CA THR A 396 -2.60 -33.81 8.18
C THR A 396 -3.82 -33.12 7.57
N THR A 397 -3.67 -31.86 7.19
CA THR A 397 -4.56 -31.19 6.24
C THR A 397 -4.01 -31.42 4.84
N VAL A 398 -4.87 -31.83 3.91
CA VAL A 398 -4.53 -31.96 2.49
C VAL A 398 -5.10 -30.76 1.76
N LEU A 399 -4.26 -30.02 1.03
CA LEU A 399 -4.66 -28.90 0.19
C LEU A 399 -4.47 -29.30 -1.27
N ILE A 400 -5.54 -29.26 -2.05
CA ILE A 400 -5.55 -29.58 -3.47
C ILE A 400 -5.78 -28.28 -4.24
N LEU A 401 -4.87 -27.96 -5.16
CA LEU A 401 -4.93 -26.79 -6.04
C LEU A 401 -5.07 -27.30 -7.47
N GLY A 402 -6.18 -26.98 -8.15
CA GLY A 402 -6.39 -27.44 -9.53
C GLY A 402 -7.84 -27.35 -10.00
N ASP A 403 -8.03 -27.41 -11.31
CA ASP A 403 -9.33 -27.20 -11.99
C ASP A 403 -10.24 -28.45 -12.01
N ALA A 404 -9.68 -29.63 -11.67
CA ALA A 404 -10.33 -30.93 -11.76
C ALA A 404 -10.76 -31.33 -13.19
N ARG A 405 -10.10 -30.81 -14.23
CA ARG A 405 -10.26 -31.29 -15.60
C ARG A 405 -9.47 -32.57 -15.79
N ASN A 406 -10.17 -33.67 -16.06
CA ASN A 406 -9.55 -34.99 -16.12
C ASN A 406 -9.49 -35.56 -17.54
N ASN A 407 -9.81 -34.78 -18.57
CA ASN A 407 -9.72 -35.20 -19.98
C ASN A 407 -10.44 -36.52 -20.29
N TYR A 408 -11.59 -36.74 -19.66
CA TYR A 408 -12.41 -37.98 -19.77
C TYR A 408 -11.74 -39.27 -19.24
N ASN A 409 -10.59 -39.18 -18.57
CA ASN A 409 -9.99 -40.32 -17.90
C ASN A 409 -10.83 -40.77 -16.69
N ASP A 410 -10.59 -41.99 -16.20
CA ASP A 410 -11.18 -42.47 -14.96
C ASP A 410 -10.76 -41.57 -13.79
N PRO A 411 -11.70 -40.90 -13.10
CA PRO A 411 -11.39 -40.01 -11.98
C PRO A 411 -10.82 -40.72 -10.76
N ARG A 412 -11.03 -42.04 -10.63
CA ARG A 412 -10.60 -42.83 -9.46
C ARG A 412 -10.93 -42.16 -8.12
N ALA A 413 -12.12 -41.60 -8.00
CA ALA A 413 -12.53 -40.78 -6.85
C ALA A 413 -12.47 -41.53 -5.50
N TRP A 414 -12.47 -42.85 -5.52
CA TRP A 414 -12.22 -43.70 -4.34
C TRP A 414 -10.84 -43.44 -3.70
N CYS A 415 -9.82 -43.04 -4.48
CA CYS A 415 -8.51 -42.66 -3.93
C CYS A 415 -8.63 -41.44 -3.03
N LEU A 416 -9.39 -40.43 -3.48
CA LEU A 416 -9.63 -39.21 -2.71
C LEU A 416 -10.47 -39.49 -1.46
N ARG A 417 -11.44 -40.41 -1.55
CA ARG A 417 -12.20 -40.90 -0.38
C ARG A 417 -11.28 -41.47 0.69
N ASP A 418 -10.32 -42.30 0.32
CA ASP A 418 -9.39 -42.91 1.28
C ASP A 418 -8.44 -41.87 1.88
N ILE A 419 -8.00 -40.89 1.08
CA ILE A 419 -7.24 -39.71 1.52
C ILE A 419 -8.06 -38.93 2.57
N HIS A 420 -9.31 -38.61 2.27
CA HIS A 420 -10.25 -37.91 3.16
C HIS A 420 -10.47 -38.67 4.47
N ASN A 421 -10.72 -39.98 4.38
CA ASN A 421 -10.90 -40.85 5.54
C ASN A 421 -9.67 -40.90 6.46
N LYS A 422 -8.45 -40.65 5.95
CA LYS A 422 -7.22 -40.69 6.74
C LYS A 422 -6.80 -39.31 7.25
N ALA A 423 -7.03 -38.27 6.46
CA ALA A 423 -6.67 -36.89 6.76
C ALA A 423 -7.49 -36.34 7.94
N LYS A 424 -7.04 -35.20 8.45
CA LYS A 424 -7.82 -34.36 9.35
C LYS A 424 -8.91 -33.62 8.56
N ASN A 425 -8.47 -32.88 7.53
CA ASN A 425 -9.30 -32.11 6.62
C ASN A 425 -8.72 -32.21 5.19
N VAL A 426 -9.57 -32.17 4.17
CA VAL A 426 -9.23 -32.05 2.75
C VAL A 426 -9.87 -30.77 2.21
N VAL A 427 -9.04 -29.88 1.69
CA VAL A 427 -9.42 -28.58 1.13
C VAL A 427 -9.08 -28.56 -0.34
N TRP A 428 -10.03 -28.16 -1.19
CA TRP A 428 -9.84 -27.98 -2.61
C TRP A 428 -10.04 -26.51 -2.99
N LEU A 429 -9.03 -25.91 -3.62
CA LEU A 429 -9.11 -24.58 -4.22
C LEU A 429 -9.12 -24.72 -5.73
N ASN A 430 -10.26 -24.40 -6.34
CA ASN A 430 -10.45 -24.54 -7.78
C ASN A 430 -10.41 -23.16 -8.46
N PRO A 431 -9.54 -22.91 -9.46
CA PRO A 431 -9.52 -21.65 -10.21
C PRO A 431 -10.71 -21.49 -11.17
N GLU A 432 -11.49 -22.53 -11.43
CA GLU A 432 -12.75 -22.42 -12.17
C GLU A 432 -13.95 -22.18 -11.23
N SER A 433 -14.94 -21.44 -11.73
CA SER A 433 -16.19 -21.16 -11.02
C SER A 433 -17.00 -22.43 -10.81
N PRO A 434 -17.81 -22.52 -9.74
CA PRO A 434 -18.70 -23.65 -9.49
C PRO A 434 -19.64 -23.96 -10.66
N SER A 435 -20.03 -22.95 -11.45
CA SER A 435 -20.85 -23.14 -12.66
C SER A 435 -20.19 -23.99 -13.75
N ALA A 436 -18.85 -24.08 -13.76
CA ALA A 436 -18.09 -24.91 -14.70
C ALA A 436 -17.85 -26.33 -14.15
N TRP A 437 -18.09 -26.56 -12.86
CA TRP A 437 -17.83 -27.85 -12.23
C TRP A 437 -18.83 -28.90 -12.73
N GLY A 438 -18.31 -29.96 -13.35
CA GLY A 438 -19.14 -31.00 -13.98
C GLY A 438 -19.60 -30.65 -15.41
N PHE A 439 -19.14 -29.55 -15.98
CA PHE A 439 -19.32 -29.23 -17.40
C PHE A 439 -18.08 -29.63 -18.21
N GLY A 440 -18.28 -30.20 -19.40
CA GLY A 440 -17.20 -30.69 -20.25
C GLY A 440 -16.46 -31.87 -19.62
N ASP A 441 -15.14 -31.74 -19.47
CA ASP A 441 -14.24 -32.76 -18.92
C ASP A 441 -13.90 -32.55 -17.43
N SER A 442 -14.57 -31.59 -16.77
CA SER A 442 -14.47 -31.36 -15.33
C SER A 442 -15.17 -32.49 -14.56
N VAL A 443 -14.43 -33.15 -13.66
CA VAL A 443 -14.94 -34.25 -12.83
C VAL A 443 -15.09 -33.83 -11.36
N MET A 444 -15.11 -32.53 -11.11
CA MET A 444 -15.17 -31.95 -9.76
C MET A 444 -16.38 -32.46 -8.96
N ASN A 445 -17.53 -32.68 -9.63
CA ASN A 445 -18.73 -33.26 -9.02
C ASN A 445 -18.49 -34.64 -8.37
N LYS A 446 -17.51 -35.41 -8.84
CA LYS A 446 -17.12 -36.71 -8.27
C LYS A 446 -16.12 -36.57 -7.12
N TYR A 447 -15.39 -35.47 -7.03
CA TYR A 447 -14.40 -35.21 -5.98
C TYR A 447 -14.95 -34.45 -4.78
N VAL A 448 -15.87 -33.49 -5.00
CA VAL A 448 -16.50 -32.69 -3.94
C VAL A 448 -17.01 -33.51 -2.74
N PRO A 449 -17.68 -34.68 -2.92
CA PRO A 449 -18.15 -35.49 -1.79
C PRO A 449 -17.04 -35.98 -0.84
N TYR A 450 -15.78 -35.97 -1.30
CA TYR A 450 -14.60 -36.41 -0.56
C TYR A 450 -13.71 -35.23 -0.15
N THR A 451 -14.28 -34.03 -0.07
CA THR A 451 -13.62 -32.80 0.40
C THR A 451 -14.43 -32.20 1.54
N ASP A 452 -13.75 -31.62 2.53
CA ASP A 452 -14.43 -30.89 3.62
C ASP A 452 -14.76 -29.45 3.21
N VAL A 453 -13.90 -28.86 2.38
CA VAL A 453 -14.09 -27.53 1.80
C VAL A 453 -13.66 -27.60 0.34
N ALA A 454 -14.57 -27.22 -0.57
CA ALA A 454 -14.27 -27.00 -1.98
C ALA A 454 -14.80 -25.62 -2.36
N ASP A 455 -13.90 -24.68 -2.65
CA ASP A 455 -14.25 -23.29 -2.95
C ASP A 455 -13.52 -22.79 -4.21
N GLU A 456 -14.13 -21.80 -4.87
CA GLU A 456 -13.53 -21.08 -5.99
C GLU A 456 -12.38 -20.17 -5.51
N CYS A 457 -11.26 -20.20 -6.23
CA CYS A 457 -10.07 -19.42 -5.93
C CYS A 457 -9.41 -18.88 -7.21
N ARG A 458 -9.98 -17.80 -7.75
CA ARG A 458 -9.52 -17.05 -8.93
C ARG A 458 -8.71 -15.82 -8.63
N ASN A 459 -8.77 -15.30 -7.41
CA ASN A 459 -8.06 -14.10 -7.00
C ASN A 459 -7.65 -14.16 -5.52
N LEU A 460 -6.81 -13.22 -5.10
CA LEU A 460 -6.28 -13.16 -3.73
C LEU A 460 -7.37 -12.94 -2.68
N ARG A 461 -8.45 -12.21 -3.02
CA ARG A 461 -9.56 -11.98 -2.09
C ARG A 461 -10.25 -13.29 -1.74
N GLN A 462 -10.55 -14.11 -2.74
CA GLN A 462 -11.16 -15.44 -2.53
C GLN A 462 -10.22 -16.35 -1.73
N LEU A 463 -8.92 -16.37 -2.06
CA LEU A 463 -7.93 -17.13 -1.30
C LEU A 463 -7.91 -16.71 0.19
N THR A 464 -7.93 -15.41 0.46
CA THR A 464 -7.96 -14.86 1.83
C THR A 464 -9.23 -15.28 2.56
N ALA A 465 -10.39 -15.22 1.91
CA ALA A 465 -11.67 -15.61 2.49
C ALA A 465 -11.72 -17.10 2.84
N VAL A 466 -11.21 -17.97 1.97
CA VAL A 466 -11.15 -19.42 2.23
C VAL A 466 -10.19 -19.72 3.38
N ILE A 467 -9.02 -19.08 3.39
CA ILE A 467 -8.07 -19.20 4.51
C ILE A 467 -8.71 -18.79 5.83
N ASP A 468 -9.40 -17.65 5.88
CA ASP A 468 -10.06 -17.17 7.10
C ASP A 468 -11.17 -18.14 7.57
N ARG A 469 -11.91 -18.76 6.64
CA ARG A 469 -12.93 -19.79 6.96
C ARG A 469 -12.30 -21.07 7.51
N LEU A 470 -11.15 -21.50 7.00
CA LEU A 470 -10.42 -22.68 7.48
C LEU A 470 -9.79 -22.48 8.86
N LEU A 471 -9.64 -21.23 9.29
CA LEU A 471 -9.02 -20.84 10.57
C LEU A 471 -10.03 -20.63 11.71
N LEU A 472 -11.32 -20.44 11.40
CA LEU A 472 -12.44 -20.37 12.35
C LEU A 472 -12.94 -21.77 12.72
#